data_AF-A0A9P7E1Z3-F1
#
_entry.id   AF-A0A9P7E1Z3-F1
#
_cell.length_a   1.000
_cell.length_b   1.000
_cell.length_c   1.000
_cell.angle_alpha   90.00
_cell.angle_beta   90.00
_cell.angle_gamma   90.00
#
_symmetry.space_group_name_H-M   'P 1'
#
loop_
_entity.id
_entity.type
_entity.pdbx_description
1 polymer ?
#
loop_
_entity_poly.entity_id
_entity_poly.type
_entity_poly.pdbx_seq_one_letter_code
_entity_poly.pdbx_strand_id
1 'polypeptide(L)'
;MNRLTSDPKLELCLDFTSNIYQVICARLLNQNNNNAQVVENLQAAWLITNNTHEVQWQQQLQEDQAAITKQQSLIHKETKCQLQASLLKEDWKQNPLKYIPIPDHPVPYNIHDILISDFAFKRVIEGQYVELYYWTNEHLQADE
;
A
#
# COMPACT_ATOMS: atom_id res chain seq x y z
N MET A 1 7.64 9.25 -24.40
CA MET A 1 6.49 9.68 -25.23
C MET A 1 6.18 11.13 -24.91
N ASN A 2 5.71 11.92 -25.87
CA ASN A 2 5.31 13.30 -25.60
C ASN A 2 4.05 13.28 -24.73
N ARG A 3 4.04 14.08 -23.66
CA ARG A 3 2.88 14.18 -22.76
C ARG A 3 1.80 15.00 -23.44
N LEU A 4 0.55 14.57 -23.34
CA LEU A 4 -0.57 15.34 -23.86
C LEU A 4 -0.87 16.47 -22.87
N THR A 5 -1.21 17.65 -23.38
CA THR A 5 -1.48 18.84 -22.56
C THR A 5 -2.97 19.13 -22.40
N SER A 6 -3.82 18.47 -23.18
CA SER A 6 -5.28 18.62 -23.18
C SER A 6 -5.95 17.25 -23.23
N ASP A 7 -7.16 17.17 -22.69
CA ASP A 7 -8.00 15.97 -22.74
C ASP A 7 -8.56 15.78 -24.16
N PRO A 8 -8.23 14.67 -24.85
CA PRO A 8 -8.73 14.37 -26.19
C PRO A 8 -10.26 14.23 -26.26
N LYS A 9 -10.94 13.93 -25.14
CA LYS A 9 -12.41 13.84 -25.09
C LYS A 9 -13.11 15.19 -25.24
N LEU A 10 -12.38 16.28 -25.04
CA LEU A 10 -12.88 17.64 -25.23
C LEU A 10 -12.68 18.13 -26.68
N GLU A 11 -11.92 17.40 -27.49
CA GLU A 11 -11.69 17.76 -28.88
C GLU A 11 -12.88 17.33 -29.73
N LEU A 12 -13.43 18.27 -30.50
CA LEU A 12 -14.50 18.01 -31.46
C LEU A 12 -13.90 17.73 -32.82
N CYS A 13 -14.49 16.76 -33.54
CA CYS A 13 -14.15 16.51 -34.93
C CYS A 13 -14.44 17.77 -35.76
N LEU A 14 -13.46 18.17 -36.56
CA LEU A 14 -13.58 19.33 -37.43
C LEU A 14 -14.60 19.05 -38.54
N ASP A 15 -15.39 20.08 -38.89
CA ASP A 15 -16.31 19.99 -40.01
C ASP A 15 -15.54 20.15 -41.34
N PHE A 16 -15.09 19.02 -41.89
CA PHE A 16 -14.38 18.97 -43.17
C PHE A 16 -15.28 19.27 -44.38
N THR A 17 -16.60 19.46 -44.19
CA THR A 17 -17.49 19.95 -45.25
C THR A 17 -17.49 21.47 -45.38
N SER A 18 -16.94 22.17 -44.38
CA SER A 18 -16.81 23.62 -44.39
C SER A 18 -15.91 24.13 -45.51
N ASN A 19 -16.22 25.33 -46.02
CA ASN A 19 -15.49 25.98 -47.11
C ASN A 19 -13.99 26.14 -46.81
N ILE A 20 -13.62 26.26 -45.52
CA ILE A 20 -12.23 26.40 -45.08
C ILE A 20 -11.40 25.17 -45.48
N TYR A 21 -12.00 23.96 -45.47
CA TYR A 21 -11.31 22.70 -45.74
C TYR A 21 -11.44 22.26 -47.20
N GLN A 22 -12.20 22.97 -48.05
CA GLN A 22 -12.37 22.60 -49.46
C GLN A 22 -11.04 22.51 -50.22
N VAL A 23 -10.06 23.37 -49.90
CA VAL A 23 -8.74 23.33 -50.53
C VAL A 23 -8.00 22.03 -50.20
N ILE A 24 -8.14 21.54 -48.97
CA ILE A 24 -7.53 20.29 -48.52
C ILE A 24 -8.27 19.11 -49.16
N CYS A 25 -9.60 19.13 -49.15
CA CYS A 25 -10.40 18.09 -49.79
C CYS A 25 -10.12 18.01 -51.30
N ALA A 26 -10.00 19.14 -52.00
CA ALA A 26 -9.70 19.21 -53.42
C ALA A 26 -8.32 18.62 -53.77
N ARG A 27 -7.32 18.77 -52.88
CA ARG A 27 -5.99 18.16 -53.07
C ARG A 27 -5.99 16.64 -52.89
N LEU A 28 -6.97 16.09 -52.17
CA LEU A 28 -7.08 14.67 -51.86
C LEU A 28 -8.01 13.91 -52.83
N LEU A 29 -8.72 14.64 -53.70
CA LEU A 29 -9.52 14.05 -54.78
C LEU A 29 -8.62 13.40 -55.84
N ASN A 30 -8.95 12.17 -56.23
CA ASN A 30 -8.36 11.49 -57.38
C ASN A 30 -9.49 10.87 -58.23
N GLN A 31 -9.13 10.25 -59.37
CA GLN A 31 -10.10 9.63 -60.28
C GLN A 31 -10.96 8.52 -59.64
N ASN A 32 -10.51 7.97 -58.51
CA ASN A 32 -11.14 6.83 -57.84
C ASN A 32 -11.98 7.23 -56.62
N ASN A 33 -12.03 8.50 -56.25
CA ASN A 33 -12.67 8.95 -55.02
C ASN A 33 -13.39 10.30 -55.18
N ASN A 34 -14.58 10.40 -54.59
CA ASN A 34 -15.40 11.61 -54.59
C ASN A 34 -15.17 12.44 -53.31
N ASN A 35 -15.73 13.66 -53.28
CA ASN A 35 -15.52 14.59 -52.17
C ASN A 35 -16.09 14.06 -50.83
N ALA A 36 -17.22 13.35 -50.90
CA ALA A 36 -17.82 12.72 -49.73
C ALA A 36 -16.89 11.65 -49.11
N GLN A 37 -16.27 10.81 -49.94
CA GLN A 37 -15.30 9.80 -49.49
C GLN A 37 -14.02 10.42 -48.92
N VAL A 38 -13.57 11.57 -49.45
CA VAL A 38 -12.43 12.30 -48.89
C VAL A 38 -12.75 12.83 -47.49
N VAL A 39 -13.93 13.45 -47.31
CA VAL A 39 -14.40 13.92 -46.01
C VAL A 39 -14.53 12.77 -45.02
N GLU A 40 -15.14 11.66 -45.42
CA GLU A 40 -15.29 10.47 -44.59
C GLU A 40 -13.92 9.91 -44.15
N ASN A 41 -12.96 9.83 -45.07
CA ASN A 41 -11.60 9.39 -44.76
C ASN A 41 -10.89 10.34 -43.77
N LEU A 42 -11.09 11.66 -43.89
CA LEU A 42 -10.52 12.64 -42.96
C LEU A 42 -11.15 12.51 -41.56
N GLN A 43 -12.47 12.31 -41.48
CA GLN A 43 -13.16 12.05 -40.22
C GLN A 43 -12.70 10.74 -39.58
N ALA A 44 -12.53 9.68 -40.38
CA ALA A 44 -12.01 8.40 -39.91
C ALA A 44 -10.56 8.52 -39.41
N ALA A 45 -9.70 9.24 -40.13
CA ALA A 45 -8.32 9.50 -39.71
C ALA A 45 -8.27 10.30 -38.39
N TRP A 46 -9.13 11.31 -38.25
CA TRP A 46 -9.26 12.06 -37.01
C TRP A 46 -9.70 11.15 -35.87
N LEU A 47 -10.73 10.31 -36.08
CA LEU A 47 -11.24 9.39 -35.06
C LEU A 47 -10.17 8.40 -34.58
N ILE A 48 -9.40 7.81 -35.49
CA ILE A 48 -8.30 6.89 -35.13
C ILE A 48 -7.24 7.60 -34.30
N THR A 49 -6.90 8.83 -34.68
CA THR A 49 -5.91 9.65 -33.98
C THR A 49 -6.42 10.02 -32.58
N ASN A 50 -7.67 10.48 -32.48
CA ASN A 50 -8.29 10.85 -31.21
C ASN A 50 -8.39 9.65 -30.26
N ASN A 51 -8.82 8.49 -30.75
CA ASN A 51 -8.85 7.26 -29.95
C ASN A 51 -7.47 6.88 -29.42
N THR A 52 -6.42 7.05 -30.24
CA THR A 52 -5.03 6.80 -29.81
C THR A 52 -4.61 7.78 -28.71
N HIS A 53 -4.95 9.06 -28.87
CA HIS A 53 -4.69 10.06 -27.84
C HIS A 53 -5.48 9.78 -26.56
N GLU A 54 -6.74 9.33 -26.63
CA GLU A 54 -7.52 8.96 -25.46
C GLU A 54 -6.86 7.83 -24.65
N VAL A 55 -6.33 6.80 -25.33
CA VAL A 55 -5.60 5.72 -24.65
C VAL A 55 -4.32 6.26 -24.00
N GLN A 56 -3.56 7.10 -24.70
CA GLN A 56 -2.36 7.73 -24.13
C GLN A 56 -2.67 8.62 -22.93
N TRP A 57 -3.76 9.39 -22.99
CA TRP A 57 -4.23 10.25 -21.91
C TRP A 57 -4.65 9.42 -20.69
N GLN A 58 -5.43 8.35 -20.90
CA GLN A 58 -5.82 7.42 -19.85
C GLN A 58 -4.60 6.80 -19.16
N GLN A 59 -3.59 6.42 -19.94
CA GLN A 59 -2.34 5.88 -19.41
C GLN A 59 -1.58 6.93 -18.58
N GLN A 60 -1.49 8.18 -19.04
CA GLN A 60 -0.87 9.27 -18.29
C GLN A 60 -1.56 9.50 -16.94
N LEU A 61 -2.89 9.53 -16.92
CA LEU A 61 -3.67 9.67 -15.69
C LEU A 61 -3.40 8.52 -14.71
N GLN A 62 -3.30 7.28 -15.20
CA GLN A 62 -2.97 6.13 -14.36
C GLN A 62 -1.56 6.23 -13.78
N GLU A 63 -0.58 6.62 -14.59
CA GLU A 63 0.81 6.79 -14.16
C GLU A 63 0.94 7.92 -13.11
N ASP A 64 0.30 9.06 -13.34
CA ASP A 64 0.29 10.17 -12.39
C ASP A 64 -0.37 9.77 -11.06
N GLN A 65 -1.52 9.09 -11.11
CA GLN A 65 -2.22 8.62 -9.92
C GLN A 65 -1.37 7.61 -9.13
N ALA A 66 -0.69 6.69 -9.83
CA ALA A 66 0.22 5.74 -9.21
C ALA A 66 1.41 6.44 -8.55
N ALA A 67 1.98 7.47 -9.19
CA ALA A 67 3.07 8.26 -8.65
C ALA A 67 2.65 9.00 -7.38
N ILE A 68 1.48 9.67 -7.38
CA ILE A 68 0.93 10.38 -6.23
C ILE A 68 0.71 9.40 -5.06
N THR A 69 0.07 8.26 -5.34
CA THR A 69 -0.24 7.25 -4.33
C THR A 69 1.05 6.69 -3.72
N LYS A 70 2.05 6.41 -4.54
CA LYS A 70 3.37 5.93 -4.07
C LYS A 70 4.04 6.98 -3.18
N GLN A 71 4.04 8.25 -3.59
CA GLN A 71 4.62 9.34 -2.82
C GLN A 71 3.91 9.52 -1.47
N GLN A 72 2.58 9.51 -1.45
CA GLN A 72 1.79 9.58 -0.22
C GLN A 72 2.10 8.40 0.72
N SER A 73 2.25 7.19 0.18
CA SER A 73 2.59 6.00 0.98
C SER A 73 3.98 6.11 1.63
N LEU A 74 4.95 6.71 0.94
CA LEU A 74 6.30 6.93 1.46
C LEU A 74 6.28 7.96 2.59
N ILE A 75 5.63 9.10 2.36
CA ILE A 75 5.46 10.16 3.37
C ILE A 75 4.76 9.58 4.60
N HIS A 76 3.68 8.83 4.43
CA HIS A 76 2.95 8.24 5.55
C HIS A 76 3.81 7.26 6.36
N LYS A 77 4.59 6.40 5.69
CA LYS A 77 5.52 5.47 6.35
C LYS A 77 6.60 6.21 7.12
N GLU A 78 7.19 7.25 6.52
CA GLU A 78 8.22 8.07 7.16
C GLU A 78 7.68 8.78 8.40
N THR A 79 6.54 9.44 8.30
CA THR A 79 5.87 10.10 9.43
C THR A 79 5.54 9.11 10.54
N LYS A 80 5.04 7.91 10.20
CA LYS A 80 4.74 6.87 11.19
C LYS A 80 6.00 6.38 11.90
N CYS A 81 7.10 6.19 11.16
CA CYS A 81 8.37 5.76 11.72
C CYS A 81 8.96 6.82 12.65
N GLN A 82 8.91 8.10 12.25
CA GLN A 82 9.34 9.22 13.09
C GLN A 82 8.51 9.32 14.38
N LEU A 83 7.19 9.18 14.29
CA LEU A 83 6.29 9.20 15.45
C LEU A 83 6.56 8.01 16.38
N GLN A 84 6.76 6.80 15.85
CA GLN A 84 7.13 5.65 16.69
C GLN A 84 8.48 5.86 17.37
N ALA A 85 9.47 6.40 16.66
CA ALA A 85 10.77 6.68 17.23
C ALA A 85 10.70 7.75 18.32
N SER A 86 9.87 8.79 18.18
CA SER A 86 9.67 9.79 19.24
C SER A 86 8.96 9.18 20.45
N LEU A 87 7.92 8.38 20.24
CA LEU A 87 7.21 7.68 21.31
C LEU A 87 8.12 6.72 22.07
N LEU A 88 8.98 5.97 21.39
CA LEU A 88 9.96 5.09 22.03
C LEU A 88 10.99 5.88 22.85
N LYS A 89 11.45 7.03 22.34
CA LYS A 89 12.36 7.91 23.08
C LYS A 89 11.71 8.49 24.33
N GLU A 90 10.43 8.85 24.25
CA GLU A 90 9.67 9.34 25.40
C GLU A 90 9.41 8.22 26.41
N ASP A 91 9.01 7.02 25.96
CA ASP A 91 8.80 5.86 26.84
C ASP A 91 10.09 5.46 27.54
N TRP A 92 11.24 5.47 26.84
CA TRP A 92 12.54 5.20 27.45
C TRP A 92 12.90 6.21 28.55
N LYS A 93 12.55 7.49 28.37
CA LYS A 93 12.79 8.53 29.39
C LYS A 93 11.89 8.38 30.60
N GLN A 94 10.62 8.06 30.39
CA GLN A 94 9.63 7.94 31.48
C GLN A 94 9.75 6.61 32.23
N ASN A 95 10.10 5.53 31.51
CA ASN A 95 10.10 4.16 32.01
C ASN A 95 11.47 3.48 31.81
N PRO A 96 12.59 4.02 32.35
CA PRO A 96 13.92 3.48 32.12
C PRO A 96 14.06 2.03 32.61
N LEU A 97 13.34 1.67 33.68
CA LEU A 97 13.36 0.31 34.26
C LEU A 97 12.84 -0.78 33.30
N LYS A 98 11.89 -0.44 32.42
CA LYS A 98 11.31 -1.37 31.42
C LYS A 98 12.35 -1.83 30.39
N TYR A 99 13.39 -1.03 30.18
CA TYR A 99 14.42 -1.23 29.17
C TYR A 99 15.76 -1.69 29.74
N ILE A 100 15.80 -2.02 31.04
CA ILE A 100 16.99 -2.64 31.64
C ILE A 100 17.12 -4.05 31.05
N PRO A 101 18.29 -4.40 30.48
CA PRO A 101 18.55 -5.76 30.05
C PRO A 101 18.36 -6.72 31.22
N ILE A 102 17.50 -7.73 31.05
CA ILE A 102 17.38 -8.80 32.03
C ILE A 102 18.71 -9.57 32.02
N PRO A 103 19.45 -9.63 33.14
CA PRO A 103 20.69 -10.38 33.18
C PRO A 103 20.40 -11.86 32.89
N ASP A 104 21.23 -12.47 32.04
CA ASP A 104 21.19 -13.90 31.81
C ASP A 104 21.77 -14.60 33.04
N HIS A 105 20.88 -14.95 33.98
CA HIS A 105 21.25 -15.69 35.17
C HIS A 105 21.28 -17.18 34.84
N PRO A 106 22.35 -17.91 35.23
CA PRO A 106 22.34 -19.36 35.13
C PRO A 106 21.13 -19.88 35.90
N VAL A 107 20.44 -20.85 35.31
CA VAL A 107 19.36 -21.58 35.97
C VAL A 107 19.90 -22.06 37.33
N PRO A 108 19.23 -21.74 38.45
CA PRO A 108 19.67 -22.18 39.77
C PRO A 108 19.96 -23.68 39.77
N TYR A 109 21.15 -24.09 40.24
CA TYR A 109 21.61 -25.47 40.21
C TYR A 109 20.77 -26.44 41.08
N ASN A 110 19.83 -25.94 41.87
CA ASN A 110 19.13 -26.67 42.91
C ASN A 110 17.61 -26.79 42.69
N ILE A 111 17.16 -26.81 41.43
CA ILE A 111 15.72 -26.97 41.09
C ILE A 111 15.30 -28.45 41.16
N HIS A 112 16.25 -29.38 41.23
CA HIS A 112 15.96 -30.83 41.16
C HIS A 112 15.19 -31.37 42.37
N ASP A 113 15.11 -30.61 43.47
CA ASP A 113 14.45 -31.07 44.70
C ASP A 113 13.07 -30.42 44.92
N ILE A 114 12.56 -29.58 44.01
CA ILE A 114 11.22 -28.98 44.18
C ILE A 114 10.17 -29.94 43.61
N LEU A 115 9.47 -30.65 44.48
CA LEU A 115 8.35 -31.50 44.09
C LEU A 115 7.09 -30.62 44.01
N ILE A 116 6.70 -30.25 42.79
CA ILE A 116 5.48 -29.48 42.55
C ILE A 116 4.29 -30.43 42.72
N SER A 117 3.27 -30.03 43.48
CA SER A 117 2.01 -30.77 43.56
C SER A 117 1.32 -30.86 42.20
N ASP A 118 0.84 -32.05 41.81
CA ASP A 118 0.06 -32.26 40.58
C ASP A 118 -1.15 -31.32 40.48
N PHE A 119 -1.71 -30.94 41.63
CA PHE A 119 -2.82 -29.98 41.72
C PHE A 119 -2.40 -28.59 41.21
N ALA A 120 -1.25 -28.09 41.65
CA ALA A 120 -0.73 -26.79 41.24
C ALA A 120 -0.36 -26.77 39.76
N PHE A 121 0.29 -27.85 39.29
CA PHE A 121 0.68 -28.00 37.91
C PHE A 121 -0.52 -27.98 36.96
N LYS A 122 -1.57 -28.75 37.29
CA LYS A 122 -2.81 -28.80 36.49
C LYS A 122 -3.49 -27.44 36.39
N ARG A 123 -3.59 -26.70 37.50
CA ARG A 123 -4.24 -25.38 37.50
C ARG A 123 -3.47 -24.33 36.73
N VAL A 124 -2.14 -24.36 36.73
CA VAL A 124 -1.32 -23.46 35.88
C VAL A 124 -1.49 -23.78 34.40
N ILE A 125 -1.54 -25.06 34.01
CA ILE A 125 -1.86 -25.44 32.62
C ILE A 125 -3.24 -24.92 32.20
N GLU A 126 -4.21 -24.93 33.11
CA GLU A 126 -5.56 -24.40 32.89
C GLU A 126 -5.63 -22.86 32.97
N GLY A 127 -4.51 -22.17 33.20
CA GLY A 127 -4.45 -20.70 33.32
C GLY A 127 -5.15 -20.15 34.58
N GLN A 128 -5.38 -21.00 35.58
CA GLN A 128 -6.04 -20.63 36.83
C GLN A 128 -5.03 -20.18 37.88
N TYR A 129 -5.47 -19.30 38.77
CA TYR A 129 -4.68 -18.86 39.91
C TYR A 129 -4.37 -20.01 40.88
N VAL A 130 -3.13 -20.08 41.34
CA VAL A 130 -2.63 -21.04 42.33
C VAL A 130 -1.78 -20.29 43.35
N GLU A 131 -1.98 -20.56 44.63
CA GLU A 131 -1.19 -19.97 45.70
C GLU A 131 0.25 -20.50 45.70
N LEU A 132 1.21 -19.62 46.02
CA LEU A 132 2.64 -19.93 46.04
C LEU A 132 3.00 -21.09 46.99
N TYR A 133 2.20 -21.32 48.03
CA TYR A 133 2.38 -22.41 48.99
C TYR A 133 2.39 -23.81 48.33
N TYR A 134 1.67 -24.01 47.22
CA TYR A 134 1.68 -25.29 46.50
C TYR A 134 2.93 -25.53 45.64
N TRP A 135 3.85 -24.57 45.60
CA TRP A 135 5.11 -24.63 44.85
C TRP A 135 6.33 -24.88 45.76
N THR A 136 6.08 -25.09 47.05
CA THR A 136 7.11 -25.31 48.08
C THR A 136 6.98 -26.70 48.68
N ASN A 137 8.10 -27.34 49.01
CA ASN A 137 8.13 -28.69 49.62
C ASN A 137 7.56 -28.74 51.05
N GLU A 138 7.22 -27.59 51.65
CA GLU A 138 6.67 -27.51 53.01
C GLU A 138 5.38 -28.32 53.16
N HIS A 139 4.57 -28.43 52.11
CA HIS A 139 3.32 -29.18 52.14
C HIS A 139 3.51 -30.71 52.06
N LEU A 140 4.70 -31.21 51.75
CA LEU A 140 5.01 -32.66 51.64
C LEU A 140 5.62 -33.23 52.93
N GLN A 141 6.16 -32.36 53.78
CA GLN A 141 6.80 -32.75 55.05
C GLN A 141 5.80 -32.83 56.23
N ALA A 142 4.53 -32.48 56.02
CA ALA A 142 3.51 -32.43 57.06
C ALA A 142 2.69 -33.73 57.22
N ASP A 143 2.94 -34.75 56.40
CA ASP A 143 2.17 -36.01 56.34
C ASP A 143 2.99 -37.27 56.78
N GLU A 144 4.06 -37.11 57.57
CA GLU A 144 4.74 -38.21 58.31
C GLU A 144 4.42 -38.15 59.82
#